data_AF-A0A1G4JXZ0-F1
#
_entry.id   AF-A0A1G4JXZ0-F1
#
_cell.length_a   1.000
_cell.length_b   1.000
_cell.length_c   1.000
_cell.angle_alpha   90.00
_cell.angle_beta   90.00
_cell.angle_gamma   90.00
#
_symmetry.space_group_name_H-M   'P 1'
#
loop_
_entity.id
_entity.type
_entity.pdbx_description
1 polymer ?
#
loop_
_entity_poly.entity_id
_entity_poly.type
_entity_poly.pdbx_seq_one_letter_code
_entity_poly.pdbx_strand_id
1 'polypeptide(L)'
;MLVAKLDSQNLNNELHGTLWSLIQKNSPVTASLELKRLLFDSLIFYLSALTTKTNGVTTYGSSLTGVSFQTTKGRLFFANYLLPRIIQELQRRALSNSKTIILLATFLDALAALWSTQTLLQFLSTDKGYLSLPHKLLRIKPSMDTPSSFYTSSVTSTINFQSTQLLYNAALQFLATQLLRSSILAKFLKKTPRLRKGQNSEHIICPNCEHTPTTPYTTTCCSANYCYICILKTIKTKRCQRCNSTNIKGRPKYANKARKD
;
A
#
# COMPACT_ATOMS: atom_id res chain seq x y z
N MET A 1 2.11 2.52 -24.84
CA MET A 1 3.27 1.62 -25.10
C MET A 1 4.28 1.61 -23.95
N LEU A 2 4.59 2.79 -23.39
CA LEU A 2 5.62 2.92 -22.35
C LEU A 2 5.31 2.16 -21.05
N VAL A 3 4.17 2.45 -20.44
CA VAL A 3 3.78 1.95 -19.12
C VAL A 3 3.76 0.42 -19.13
N ALA A 4 3.13 -0.16 -20.15
CA ALA A 4 3.10 -1.60 -20.38
C ALA A 4 4.49 -2.25 -20.45
N LYS A 5 5.49 -1.58 -21.03
CA LYS A 5 6.86 -2.12 -21.09
C LYS A 5 7.58 -1.99 -19.74
N LEU A 6 7.47 -0.85 -19.07
CA LEU A 6 8.06 -0.67 -17.75
C LEU A 6 7.46 -1.66 -16.74
N ASP A 7 6.14 -1.79 -16.76
CA ASP A 7 5.41 -2.75 -15.94
C ASP A 7 5.81 -4.18 -16.27
N SER A 8 6.03 -4.51 -17.55
CA SER A 8 6.53 -5.84 -17.94
C SER A 8 7.88 -6.15 -17.30
N GLN A 9 8.78 -5.15 -17.26
CA GLN A 9 10.10 -5.31 -16.69
C GLN A 9 10.02 -5.42 -15.17
N ASN A 10 9.15 -4.62 -14.54
CA ASN A 10 8.94 -4.67 -13.10
C ASN A 10 8.35 -6.02 -12.66
N LEU A 11 7.33 -6.52 -13.37
CA LEU A 11 6.73 -7.84 -13.13
C LEU A 11 7.77 -8.96 -13.27
N ASN A 12 8.65 -8.88 -14.27
CA ASN A 12 9.73 -9.85 -14.39
C ASN A 12 10.70 -9.75 -13.20
N ASN A 13 11.09 -8.55 -12.77
CA ASN A 13 11.97 -8.37 -11.62
C ASN A 13 11.33 -8.89 -10.31
N GLU A 14 10.04 -8.66 -10.12
CA GLU A 14 9.29 -9.15 -8.96
C GLU A 14 9.20 -10.68 -8.96
N LEU A 15 8.93 -11.29 -10.12
CA LEU A 15 8.96 -12.75 -10.28
C LEU A 15 10.33 -13.33 -9.90
N HIS A 16 11.42 -12.72 -10.39
CA HIS A 16 12.77 -13.21 -10.07
C HIS A 16 13.10 -12.99 -8.59
N GLY A 17 12.75 -11.83 -8.03
CA GLY A 17 12.99 -11.52 -6.62
C GLY A 17 12.25 -12.45 -5.66
N THR A 18 10.96 -12.70 -5.91
CA THR A 18 10.13 -13.62 -5.11
C THR A 18 10.68 -15.05 -5.18
N LEU A 19 10.93 -15.58 -6.38
CA LEU A 19 11.50 -16.92 -6.55
C LEU A 19 12.88 -17.05 -5.92
N TRP A 20 13.74 -16.04 -6.08
CA TRP A 20 15.06 -16.03 -5.46
C TRP A 20 14.98 -16.03 -3.92
N SER A 21 14.09 -15.23 -3.34
CA SER A 21 13.90 -15.17 -1.88
C SER A 21 13.46 -16.52 -1.28
N LEU A 22 12.62 -17.27 -2.00
CA LEU A 22 12.16 -18.60 -1.59
C LEU A 22 13.33 -19.60 -1.56
N ILE A 23 14.23 -19.50 -2.53
CA ILE A 23 15.44 -20.35 -2.59
C ILE A 23 16.43 -19.96 -1.52
N GLN A 24 16.65 -18.66 -1.32
CA GLN A 24 17.58 -18.16 -0.31
C GLN A 24 17.16 -18.58 1.10
N LYS A 25 15.85 -18.67 1.36
CA LYS A 25 15.32 -19.20 2.63
C LYS A 25 15.75 -20.65 2.90
N ASN A 26 15.98 -21.43 1.85
CA ASN A 26 16.24 -22.87 1.94
C ASN A 26 17.70 -23.26 1.58
N SER A 27 18.56 -22.32 1.23
CA SER A 27 19.94 -22.60 0.79
C SER A 27 20.97 -21.82 1.62
N PRO A 28 22.07 -22.46 2.07
CA PRO A 28 23.16 -21.76 2.75
C PRO A 28 23.91 -20.80 1.79
N VAL A 29 24.37 -19.68 2.35
CA VAL A 29 25.21 -18.70 1.65
C VAL A 29 26.58 -19.34 1.41
N THR A 30 26.93 -19.56 0.16
CA THR A 30 28.19 -20.18 -0.28
C THR A 30 28.88 -19.27 -1.29
N ALA A 31 30.20 -19.38 -1.46
CA ALA A 31 30.94 -18.60 -2.47
C ALA A 31 30.39 -18.79 -3.90
N SER A 32 29.73 -19.92 -4.17
CA SER A 32 29.02 -20.23 -5.42
C SER A 32 27.66 -19.51 -5.60
N LEU A 33 27.25 -18.64 -4.68
CA LEU A 33 25.92 -18.02 -4.69
C LEU A 33 25.67 -17.17 -5.94
N GLU A 34 26.69 -16.47 -6.44
CA GLU A 34 26.55 -15.68 -7.66
C GLU A 34 26.31 -16.58 -8.89
N LEU A 35 27.00 -17.72 -8.98
CA LEU A 35 26.82 -18.68 -10.09
C LEU A 35 25.45 -19.36 -9.99
N LYS A 36 25.04 -19.76 -8.79
CA LYS A 36 23.70 -20.32 -8.53
C LYS A 36 22.61 -19.34 -8.92
N ARG A 37 22.78 -18.05 -8.62
CA ARG A 37 21.86 -16.99 -9.05
C ARG A 37 21.78 -16.88 -10.56
N LEU A 38 22.90 -16.95 -11.28
CA LEU A 38 22.90 -16.93 -12.75
C LEU A 38 22.10 -18.10 -13.33
N LEU A 39 22.39 -19.30 -12.85
CA LEU A 39 21.75 -20.52 -13.32
C LEU A 39 20.25 -20.43 -13.07
N PHE A 40 19.87 -19.93 -11.91
CA PHE A 40 18.47 -19.75 -11.56
C PHE A 40 17.76 -18.69 -12.42
N ASP A 41 18.35 -17.51 -12.58
CA ASP A 41 17.81 -16.46 -13.44
C ASP A 41 17.69 -16.93 -14.90
N SER A 42 18.67 -17.72 -15.37
CA SER A 42 18.63 -18.33 -16.70
C SER A 42 17.49 -19.34 -16.82
N LEU A 43 17.30 -20.19 -15.82
CA LEU A 43 16.24 -21.20 -15.81
C LEU A 43 14.87 -20.55 -15.79
N ILE A 44 14.67 -19.55 -14.92
CA ILE A 44 13.43 -18.76 -14.89
C ILE A 44 13.16 -18.13 -16.25
N PHE A 45 14.17 -17.51 -16.86
CA PHE A 45 14.01 -16.92 -18.19
C PHE A 45 13.62 -17.97 -19.24
N TYR A 46 14.29 -19.13 -19.26
CA TYR A 46 13.98 -20.18 -20.24
C TYR A 46 12.58 -20.76 -20.07
N LEU A 47 12.10 -20.91 -18.84
CA LEU A 47 10.74 -21.39 -18.55
C LEU A 47 9.67 -20.32 -18.80
N SER A 48 9.98 -19.04 -18.56
CA SER A 48 9.03 -17.94 -18.69
C SER A 48 8.98 -17.30 -20.08
N ALA A 49 10.01 -17.49 -20.91
CA ALA A 49 10.08 -16.92 -22.25
C ALA A 49 9.51 -17.89 -23.31
N LEU A 50 8.46 -17.44 -23.97
CA LEU A 50 7.76 -18.13 -25.05
C LEU A 50 8.05 -17.46 -26.39
N THR A 51 8.14 -18.25 -27.45
CA THR A 51 8.20 -17.77 -28.84
C THR A 51 6.78 -17.68 -29.39
N THR A 52 6.38 -16.49 -29.83
CA THR A 52 5.08 -16.28 -30.46
C THR A 52 5.12 -16.65 -31.94
N LYS A 53 3.95 -16.95 -32.53
CA LYS A 53 3.79 -17.34 -33.94
C LYS A 53 4.28 -16.26 -34.93
N THR A 54 4.41 -15.01 -34.49
CA THR A 54 4.81 -13.84 -35.29
C THR A 54 6.32 -13.54 -35.21
N ASN A 55 7.17 -14.56 -35.01
CA ASN A 55 8.62 -14.40 -34.81
C ASN A 55 8.98 -13.40 -33.68
N GLY A 56 8.13 -13.32 -32.66
CA GLY A 56 8.36 -12.54 -31.46
C GLY A 56 8.74 -13.42 -30.28
N VAL A 57 9.36 -12.84 -29.27
CA VAL A 57 9.60 -13.46 -27.97
C VAL A 57 8.90 -12.65 -26.90
N THR A 58 8.15 -13.34 -26.04
CA THR A 58 7.45 -12.77 -24.89
C THR A 58 7.95 -13.45 -23.63
N THR A 59 8.42 -12.68 -22.66
CA THR A 59 8.59 -13.10 -21.26
C THR A 59 7.26 -13.03 -20.50
N TYR A 60 7.21 -13.61 -19.30
CA TYR A 60 6.03 -13.59 -18.41
C TYR A 60 5.40 -12.19 -18.29
N GLY A 61 6.17 -11.20 -17.84
CA GLY A 61 5.65 -9.83 -17.67
C GLY A 61 5.19 -9.22 -18.99
N SER A 62 5.88 -9.52 -20.09
CA SER A 62 5.54 -8.95 -21.41
C SER A 62 4.29 -9.59 -22.03
N SER A 63 4.05 -10.87 -21.76
CA SER A 63 2.81 -11.55 -22.14
C SER A 63 1.61 -10.98 -21.40
N LEU A 64 1.77 -10.57 -20.14
CA LEU A 64 0.68 -9.98 -19.36
C LEU A 64 0.34 -8.56 -19.82
N THR A 65 1.37 -7.76 -20.11
CA THR A 65 1.22 -6.35 -20.49
C THR A 65 1.01 -6.13 -21.99
N GLY A 66 1.05 -7.17 -22.82
CA GLY A 66 0.86 -7.08 -24.26
C GLY A 66 2.06 -6.49 -25.00
N VAL A 67 3.28 -6.80 -24.56
CA VAL A 67 4.51 -6.39 -25.23
C VAL A 67 5.19 -7.64 -25.79
N SER A 68 5.50 -7.65 -27.08
CA SER A 68 6.32 -8.68 -27.71
C SER A 68 7.61 -8.10 -28.26
N PHE A 69 8.69 -8.86 -28.27
CA PHE A 69 9.97 -8.41 -28.81
C PHE A 69 10.27 -9.12 -30.13
N GLN A 70 10.51 -8.36 -31.19
CA GLN A 70 10.87 -8.91 -32.51
C GLN A 70 12.34 -9.39 -32.53
N THR A 71 12.65 -10.44 -31.77
CA THR A 71 14.01 -10.97 -31.62
C THR A 71 14.01 -12.47 -31.37
N THR A 72 15.21 -13.07 -31.40
CA THR A 72 15.42 -14.44 -30.96
C THR A 72 15.53 -14.51 -29.43
N LYS A 73 15.13 -15.66 -28.86
CA LYS A 73 15.16 -15.92 -27.40
C LYS A 73 16.56 -15.69 -26.81
N GLY A 74 17.60 -16.12 -27.53
CA GLY A 74 19.00 -15.92 -27.14
C GLY A 74 19.45 -14.45 -27.11
N ARG A 75 19.02 -13.63 -28.08
CA ARG A 75 19.37 -12.19 -28.08
C ARG A 75 18.70 -11.45 -26.94
N LEU A 76 17.45 -11.79 -26.64
CA LEU A 76 16.72 -11.21 -25.50
C LEU A 76 17.34 -11.65 -24.16
N PHE A 77 17.72 -12.93 -24.05
CA PHE A 77 18.46 -13.44 -22.89
C PHE A 77 19.78 -12.69 -22.68
N PHE A 78 20.56 -12.52 -23.75
CA PHE A 78 21.84 -11.83 -23.70
C PHE A 78 21.66 -10.37 -23.27
N ALA A 79 20.67 -9.67 -23.83
CA ALA A 79 20.39 -8.27 -23.49
C ALA A 79 20.04 -8.06 -22.01
N ASN A 80 19.22 -8.96 -21.45
CA ASN A 80 18.63 -8.78 -20.13
C ASN A 80 19.46 -9.36 -18.99
N TYR A 81 20.16 -10.48 -19.20
CA TYR A 81 20.81 -11.23 -18.12
C TYR A 81 22.32 -11.30 -18.26
N LEU A 82 22.84 -11.60 -19.46
CA LEU A 82 24.28 -11.77 -19.64
C LEU A 82 25.01 -10.41 -19.72
N LEU A 83 24.48 -9.47 -20.50
CA LEU A 83 25.17 -8.20 -20.74
C LEU A 83 25.37 -7.38 -19.44
N PRO A 84 24.36 -7.19 -18.57
CA PRO A 84 24.56 -6.46 -17.32
C PRO A 84 25.64 -7.10 -16.44
N ARG A 85 25.72 -8.44 -16.47
CA ARG A 85 26.69 -9.18 -15.66
C ARG A 85 28.10 -9.14 -16.25
N ILE A 86 28.23 -9.22 -17.57
CA ILE A 86 29.52 -9.03 -18.25
C ILE A 86 30.05 -7.62 -17.94
N ILE A 87 29.18 -6.61 -18.00
CA ILE A 87 29.55 -5.23 -17.62
C ILE A 87 30.01 -5.18 -16.17
N GLN A 88 29.28 -5.81 -15.24
CA GLN A 88 29.63 -5.83 -13.82
C GLN A 88 30.98 -6.51 -13.56
N GLU A 89 31.26 -7.65 -14.20
CA GLU A 89 32.54 -8.35 -14.06
C GLU A 89 33.70 -7.58 -14.71
N LEU A 90 33.46 -6.93 -15.85
CA LEU A 90 34.44 -6.04 -16.47
C LEU A 90 34.74 -4.84 -15.56
N GLN A 91 33.72 -4.23 -14.94
CA GLN A 91 33.90 -3.15 -13.98
C GLN A 91 34.68 -3.62 -12.75
N ARG A 92 34.35 -4.77 -12.15
CA ARG A 92 35.08 -5.37 -11.02
C ARG A 92 36.57 -5.59 -11.36
N ARG A 93 36.86 -6.15 -12.53
CA ARG A 93 38.24 -6.37 -13.01
C ARG A 93 38.96 -5.06 -13.34
N ALA A 94 38.24 -4.10 -13.92
CA ALA A 94 38.76 -2.78 -14.24
C ALA A 94 39.16 -2.00 -12.98
N LEU A 95 38.37 -2.11 -11.91
CA LEU A 95 38.65 -1.54 -10.59
C LEU A 95 39.89 -2.16 -9.90
N SER A 96 40.20 -3.42 -10.19
CA SER A 96 41.38 -4.10 -9.67
C SER A 96 42.68 -3.73 -10.39
N ASN A 97 42.59 -3.08 -11.55
CA ASN A 97 43.73 -2.86 -12.42
C ASN A 97 44.03 -1.36 -12.55
N SER A 98 45.19 -1.04 -13.12
CA SER A 98 45.86 0.29 -13.12
C SER A 98 44.96 1.55 -13.25
N LYS A 99 45.50 2.68 -12.77
CA LYS A 99 44.83 4.01 -12.75
C LYS A 99 44.27 4.47 -14.10
N THR A 100 44.83 4.03 -15.23
CA THR A 100 44.36 4.38 -16.59
C THR A 100 43.04 3.70 -16.96
N ILE A 101 42.83 2.46 -16.51
CA ILE A 101 41.60 1.71 -16.77
C ILE A 101 40.44 2.31 -15.96
N ILE A 102 40.71 2.80 -14.76
CA ILE A 102 39.71 3.52 -13.95
C ILE A 102 39.24 4.79 -14.65
N LEU A 103 40.15 5.57 -15.24
CA LEU A 103 39.79 6.78 -15.97
C LEU A 103 38.98 6.48 -17.23
N LEU A 104 39.29 5.38 -17.93
CA LEU A 104 38.51 4.94 -19.08
C LEU A 104 37.12 4.42 -18.69
N ALA A 105 37.02 3.69 -17.57
CA ALA A 105 35.76 3.18 -17.04
C ALA A 105 34.84 4.32 -16.60
N THR A 106 35.35 5.33 -15.87
CA THR A 106 34.56 6.49 -15.47
C THR A 106 34.12 7.33 -16.66
N PHE A 107 34.95 7.43 -17.70
CA PHE A 107 34.56 8.09 -18.95
C PHE A 107 33.45 7.33 -19.69
N LEU A 108 33.54 6.00 -19.77
CA LEU A 108 32.49 5.17 -20.37
C LEU A 108 31.18 5.23 -19.57
N ASP A 109 31.25 5.25 -18.24
CA ASP A 109 30.08 5.43 -17.38
C ASP A 109 29.45 6.82 -17.59
N ALA A 110 30.26 7.86 -17.76
CA ALA A 110 29.77 9.21 -18.09
C ALA A 110 29.09 9.26 -19.47
N LEU A 111 29.66 8.59 -20.48
CA LEU A 111 29.04 8.47 -21.80
C LEU A 111 27.73 7.66 -21.75
N ALA A 112 27.71 6.57 -20.98
CA ALA A 112 26.49 5.78 -20.77
C ALA A 112 25.41 6.60 -20.06
N ALA A 113 25.80 7.41 -19.07
CA ALA A 113 24.89 8.32 -18.39
C ALA A 113 24.33 9.39 -19.35
N LEU A 114 25.18 10.04 -20.16
CA LEU A 114 24.78 10.98 -21.20
C LEU A 114 23.83 10.35 -22.24
N TRP A 115 24.12 9.11 -22.64
CA TRP A 115 23.25 8.39 -23.56
C TRP A 115 21.92 8.06 -22.89
N SER A 116 21.93 7.68 -21.61
CA SER A 116 20.71 7.38 -20.85
C SER A 116 19.84 8.63 -20.67
N THR A 117 20.43 9.80 -20.37
CA THR A 117 19.70 11.07 -20.26
C THR A 117 19.16 11.49 -21.62
N GLN A 118 19.91 11.29 -22.70
CA GLN A 118 19.40 11.51 -24.06
C GLN A 118 18.24 10.56 -24.39
N THR A 119 18.31 9.29 -23.97
CA THR A 119 17.18 8.37 -24.15
C THR A 119 15.96 8.77 -23.33
N LEU A 120 16.16 9.32 -22.13
CA LEU A 120 15.10 9.83 -21.27
C LEU A 120 14.46 11.07 -21.89
N LEU A 121 15.26 11.98 -22.43
CA LEU A 121 14.79 13.21 -23.08
C LEU A 121 14.03 12.90 -24.36
N GLN A 122 14.54 11.96 -25.16
CA GLN A 122 13.83 11.43 -26.33
C GLN A 122 12.53 10.71 -25.93
N PHE A 123 12.54 10.03 -24.79
CA PHE A 123 11.37 9.38 -24.23
C PHE A 123 10.30 10.39 -23.78
N LEU A 124 10.69 11.51 -23.16
CA LEU A 124 9.75 12.56 -22.76
C LEU A 124 9.23 13.36 -23.97
N SER A 125 10.05 13.53 -25.01
CA SER A 125 9.68 14.31 -26.18
C SER A 125 8.93 13.53 -27.25
N THR A 126 9.07 12.19 -27.27
CA THR A 126 8.54 11.34 -28.33
C THR A 126 7.76 10.17 -27.76
N ASP A 127 6.57 9.89 -28.30
CA ASP A 127 5.77 8.70 -27.94
C ASP A 127 6.37 7.36 -28.47
N LYS A 128 7.60 7.41 -29.01
CA LYS A 128 8.36 6.22 -29.38
C LYS A 128 8.84 5.56 -28.09
N GLY A 129 8.25 4.41 -27.76
CA GLY A 129 8.46 3.71 -26.49
C GLY A 129 9.92 3.54 -26.06
N TYR A 130 10.17 3.60 -24.75
CA TYR A 130 11.50 3.51 -24.15
C TYR A 130 12.21 2.20 -24.52
N LEU A 131 13.36 2.29 -25.19
CA LEU A 131 14.31 1.18 -25.31
C LEU A 131 15.51 1.48 -24.41
N SER A 132 15.77 0.60 -23.45
CA SER A 132 17.01 0.61 -22.69
C SER A 132 18.21 0.52 -23.66
N LEU A 133 19.35 1.10 -23.27
CA LEU A 133 20.62 1.02 -24.01
C LEU A 133 20.95 -0.38 -24.58
N PRO A 134 20.89 -1.49 -23.82
CA PRO A 134 21.18 -2.82 -24.36
C PRO A 134 20.25 -3.20 -25.52
N HIS A 135 18.97 -2.87 -25.40
CA HIS A 135 17.97 -3.12 -26.44
C HIS A 135 18.18 -2.23 -27.66
N LYS A 136 18.65 -0.99 -27.49
CA LYS A 136 19.05 -0.12 -28.62
C LYS A 136 20.29 -0.67 -29.33
N LEU A 137 21.31 -1.08 -28.57
CA LEU A 137 22.57 -1.64 -29.10
C LEU A 137 22.32 -2.92 -29.91
N LEU A 138 21.44 -3.79 -29.41
CA LEU A 138 21.10 -5.06 -30.04
C LEU A 138 19.95 -4.95 -31.06
N ARG A 139 19.49 -3.72 -31.37
CA ARG A 139 18.40 -3.41 -32.32
C ARG A 139 17.11 -4.19 -32.05
N ILE A 140 16.78 -4.39 -30.78
CA ILE A 140 15.58 -5.12 -30.33
C ILE A 140 14.36 -4.20 -30.43
N LYS A 141 13.43 -4.51 -31.34
CA LYS A 141 12.20 -3.72 -31.51
C LYS A 141 11.05 -4.32 -30.69
N PRO A 142 10.43 -3.56 -29.78
CA PRO A 142 9.17 -3.96 -29.15
C PRO A 142 8.00 -3.77 -30.14
N SER A 143 7.12 -4.75 -30.21
CA SER A 143 5.81 -4.71 -30.86
C SER A 143 4.73 -4.78 -29.78
N MET A 144 3.57 -4.17 -30.03
CA MET A 144 2.47 -4.16 -29.09
C MET A 144 1.42 -5.16 -29.53
N ASP A 145 1.07 -6.04 -28.60
CA ASP A 145 -0.06 -6.93 -28.68
C ASP A 145 -1.12 -6.49 -27.66
N THR A 146 -2.31 -7.09 -27.72
CA THR A 146 -3.36 -6.80 -26.74
C THR A 146 -2.95 -7.30 -25.35
N PRO A 147 -3.01 -6.48 -24.29
CA PRO A 147 -2.71 -6.92 -22.94
C PRO A 147 -3.70 -7.99 -22.47
N SER A 148 -3.27 -8.84 -21.55
CA SER A 148 -4.16 -9.87 -21.01
C SER A 148 -5.32 -9.24 -20.24
N SER A 149 -6.53 -9.78 -20.43
CA SER A 149 -7.74 -9.32 -19.73
C SER A 149 -7.61 -9.47 -18.20
N PHE A 150 -6.86 -10.47 -17.75
CA PHE A 150 -6.54 -10.66 -16.34
C PHE A 150 -5.70 -9.50 -15.77
N TYR A 151 -4.65 -9.10 -16.49
CA TYR A 151 -3.76 -8.02 -16.06
C TYR A 151 -4.48 -6.69 -16.03
N THR A 152 -5.23 -6.35 -17.07
CA THR A 152 -5.99 -5.10 -17.12
C THR A 152 -7.03 -5.04 -16.00
N SER A 153 -7.78 -6.12 -15.78
CA SER A 153 -8.77 -6.20 -14.70
C SER A 153 -8.13 -6.04 -13.32
N SER A 154 -6.97 -6.65 -13.10
CA SER A 154 -6.24 -6.58 -11.82
C SER A 154 -5.69 -5.19 -11.54
N VAL A 155 -5.09 -4.54 -12.55
CA VAL A 155 -4.58 -3.17 -12.45
C VAL A 155 -5.73 -2.19 -12.22
N THR A 156 -6.80 -2.28 -13.01
CA THR A 156 -7.98 -1.44 -12.86
C THR A 156 -8.63 -1.62 -11.48
N SER A 157 -8.73 -2.86 -10.99
CA SER A 157 -9.27 -3.13 -9.65
C SER A 157 -8.40 -2.52 -8.55
N THR A 158 -7.07 -2.62 -8.68
CA THR A 158 -6.12 -2.00 -7.74
C THR A 158 -6.25 -0.48 -7.75
N ILE A 159 -6.32 0.15 -8.92
CA ILE A 159 -6.50 1.60 -9.06
C ILE A 159 -7.82 2.02 -8.41
N ASN A 160 -8.92 1.33 -8.73
CA ASN A 160 -10.23 1.63 -8.16
C ASN A 160 -10.23 1.49 -6.64
N PHE A 161 -9.58 0.47 -6.10
CA PHE A 161 -9.43 0.28 -4.66
C PHE A 161 -8.65 1.43 -4.01
N GLN A 162 -7.50 1.81 -4.58
CA GLN A 162 -6.68 2.92 -4.07
C GLN A 162 -7.41 4.27 -4.14
N SER A 163 -8.08 4.55 -5.26
CA SER A 163 -8.88 5.77 -5.42
C SER A 163 -10.03 5.82 -4.42
N THR A 164 -10.70 4.69 -4.17
CA THR A 164 -11.77 4.58 -3.17
C THR A 164 -11.24 4.81 -1.76
N GLN A 165 -10.07 4.25 -1.43
CA GLN A 165 -9.42 4.47 -0.14
C GLN A 165 -9.02 5.94 0.06
N LEU A 166 -8.47 6.59 -0.97
CA LEU A 166 -8.17 8.02 -0.93
C LEU A 166 -9.44 8.86 -0.76
N LEU A 167 -10.52 8.51 -1.44
CA LEU A 167 -11.80 9.20 -1.32
C LEU A 167 -12.36 9.09 0.11
N TYR A 168 -12.33 7.90 0.70
CA TYR A 168 -12.76 7.71 2.09
C TYR A 168 -11.87 8.49 3.07
N ASN A 169 -10.55 8.47 2.87
CA ASN A 169 -9.62 9.26 3.70
C ASN A 169 -9.90 10.76 3.58
N ALA A 170 -10.10 11.28 2.36
CA ALA A 170 -10.45 12.67 2.13
C ALA A 170 -11.81 13.03 2.74
N ALA A 171 -12.81 12.16 2.63
CA ALA A 171 -14.13 12.35 3.22
C ALA A 171 -14.08 12.39 4.75
N LEU A 172 -13.32 11.49 5.37
CA LEU A 172 -13.09 11.49 6.82
C LEU A 172 -12.34 12.75 7.27
N GLN A 173 -11.31 13.17 6.53
CA GLN A 173 -10.58 14.39 6.83
C GLN A 173 -11.47 15.64 6.69
N PHE A 174 -12.31 15.71 5.66
CA PHE A 174 -13.29 16.77 5.49
C PHE A 174 -14.31 16.80 6.63
N LEU A 175 -14.83 15.63 7.03
CA LEU A 175 -15.78 15.51 8.13
C LEU A 175 -15.16 15.96 9.47
N ALA A 176 -13.93 15.56 9.74
CA ALA A 176 -13.18 15.94 10.94
C ALA A 176 -12.84 17.44 10.99
N THR A 177 -12.39 18.01 9.87
CA THR A 177 -11.85 19.37 9.84
C THR A 177 -12.88 20.45 9.58
N GLN A 178 -13.85 20.20 8.69
CA GLN A 178 -14.84 21.19 8.26
C GLN A 178 -16.18 21.01 8.98
N LEU A 179 -16.70 19.78 9.03
CA LEU A 179 -18.04 19.53 9.58
C LEU A 179 -18.07 19.57 11.11
N LEU A 180 -17.14 18.89 11.78
CA LEU A 180 -17.07 18.81 13.25
C LEU A 180 -16.54 20.09 13.92
N ARG A 181 -15.83 20.93 13.17
CA ARG A 181 -15.30 22.22 13.65
C ARG A 181 -16.26 23.39 13.41
N SER A 182 -17.21 23.25 12.49
CA SER A 182 -18.28 24.24 12.31
C SER A 182 -19.24 24.21 13.51
N SER A 183 -19.38 25.35 14.19
CA SER A 183 -20.22 25.47 15.39
C SER A 183 -21.71 25.30 15.11
N ILE A 184 -22.12 25.47 13.84
CA ILE A 184 -23.51 25.43 13.38
C ILE A 184 -23.98 23.98 13.19
N LEU A 185 -23.21 23.13 12.48
CA LEU A 185 -23.55 21.71 12.35
C LEU A 185 -23.32 20.95 13.65
N ALA A 186 -22.31 21.29 14.44
CA ALA A 186 -22.14 20.72 15.77
C ALA A 186 -23.35 20.99 16.68
N LYS A 187 -23.99 22.17 16.56
CA LYS A 187 -25.25 22.50 17.25
C LYS A 187 -26.46 21.75 16.69
N PHE A 188 -26.51 21.52 15.38
CA PHE A 188 -27.58 20.73 14.75
C PHE A 188 -27.49 19.24 15.12
N LEU A 189 -26.29 18.65 15.09
CA LEU A 189 -26.03 17.26 15.52
C LEU A 189 -26.16 17.08 17.04
N LYS A 190 -25.90 18.12 17.84
CA LYS A 190 -26.13 18.13 19.31
C LYS A 190 -27.56 18.42 19.73
N LYS A 191 -28.52 18.67 18.82
CA LYS A 191 -29.95 18.70 19.17
C LYS A 191 -30.44 17.28 19.46
N THR A 192 -29.93 16.68 20.52
CA THR A 192 -30.64 15.62 21.24
C THR A 192 -32.00 16.16 21.68
N PRO A 193 -33.09 15.39 21.51
CA PRO A 193 -34.42 15.83 21.89
C PRO A 193 -34.42 16.25 23.37
N ARG A 194 -34.93 17.46 23.66
CA ARG A 194 -35.14 17.92 25.03
C ARG A 194 -36.14 16.96 25.68
N LEU A 195 -35.68 16.14 26.62
CA LEU A 195 -36.52 15.32 27.48
C LEU A 195 -37.51 16.25 28.22
N ARG A 196 -38.79 15.92 28.11
CA ARG A 196 -39.89 16.65 28.73
C ARG A 196 -39.69 16.58 30.25
N LYS A 197 -39.78 17.73 30.93
CA LYS A 197 -39.89 17.78 32.39
C LYS A 197 -41.24 17.15 32.79
N GLY A 198 -41.23 15.85 33.05
CA GLY A 198 -42.37 15.08 33.52
C GLY A 198 -42.15 14.62 34.96
N GLN A 199 -42.95 15.20 35.84
CA GLN A 199 -43.47 14.72 37.13
C GLN A 199 -43.01 13.33 37.64
N ASN A 200 -42.59 13.31 38.92
CA ASN A 200 -42.77 12.23 39.90
C ASN A 200 -42.99 10.80 39.37
N SER A 201 -42.00 10.25 38.66
CA SER A 201 -41.88 8.81 38.50
C SER A 201 -41.02 8.24 39.62
N GLU A 202 -41.52 7.17 40.21
CA GLU A 202 -40.94 6.37 41.28
C GLU A 202 -39.48 6.00 41.00
N HIS A 203 -38.74 5.71 42.08
CA HIS A 203 -37.29 5.48 42.17
C HIS A 203 -36.68 4.41 41.23
N ILE A 204 -37.39 3.93 40.23
CA ILE A 204 -37.04 2.80 39.36
C ILE A 204 -36.51 3.27 38.00
N ILE A 205 -36.87 4.47 37.52
CA ILE A 205 -36.56 4.93 36.16
C ILE A 205 -35.37 5.91 36.13
N CYS A 206 -34.48 5.78 35.13
CA CYS A 206 -33.34 6.68 34.98
C CYS A 206 -33.78 8.08 34.48
N PRO A 207 -33.47 9.17 35.19
CA PRO A 207 -33.94 10.53 34.83
C PRO A 207 -33.24 11.15 33.61
N ASN A 208 -32.31 10.43 32.96
CA ASN A 208 -31.58 10.92 31.78
C ASN A 208 -31.93 10.16 30.48
N CYS A 209 -32.45 8.93 30.58
CA CYS A 209 -32.90 8.17 29.42
C CYS A 209 -34.31 7.61 29.56
N GLU A 210 -34.98 7.87 30.70
CA GLU A 210 -36.36 7.43 31.01
C GLU A 210 -36.58 5.91 30.87
N HIS A 211 -35.52 5.12 30.89
CA HIS A 211 -35.55 3.66 30.87
C HIS A 211 -35.17 3.06 32.22
N THR A 212 -35.61 1.83 32.46
CA THR A 212 -35.22 1.04 33.63
C THR A 212 -33.75 0.63 33.52
N PRO A 213 -32.87 1.02 34.45
CA PRO A 213 -31.44 0.74 34.37
C PRO A 213 -31.13 -0.73 34.60
N THR A 214 -30.52 -1.40 33.62
CA THR A 214 -30.07 -2.80 33.71
C THR A 214 -28.96 -2.99 34.75
N THR A 215 -28.09 -1.97 34.93
CA THR A 215 -27.06 -1.91 35.98
C THR A 215 -27.20 -0.60 36.76
N PRO A 216 -28.00 -0.57 37.84
CA PRO A 216 -28.34 0.67 38.53
C PRO A 216 -27.19 1.21 39.38
N TYR A 217 -26.88 2.49 39.15
CA TYR A 217 -26.03 3.31 40.01
C TYR A 217 -26.88 4.33 40.75
N THR A 218 -26.68 4.47 42.06
CA THR A 218 -27.31 5.51 42.88
C THR A 218 -26.42 6.72 42.99
N THR A 219 -26.99 7.91 42.81
CA THR A 219 -26.29 9.15 43.13
C THR A 219 -26.25 9.40 44.64
N THR A 220 -25.13 9.92 45.14
CA THR A 220 -25.02 10.33 46.55
C THR A 220 -25.81 11.58 46.91
N CYS A 221 -26.19 12.40 45.92
CA CYS A 221 -26.82 13.71 46.15
C CYS A 221 -28.35 13.66 46.29
N CYS A 222 -29.02 12.68 45.69
CA CYS A 222 -30.50 12.56 45.74
C CYS A 222 -31.00 11.12 45.66
N SER A 223 -30.10 10.13 45.76
CA SER A 223 -30.44 8.71 45.75
C SER A 223 -31.25 8.27 44.53
N ALA A 224 -31.06 8.97 43.39
CA ALA A 224 -31.71 8.64 42.13
C ALA A 224 -30.94 7.53 41.41
N ASN A 225 -31.67 6.64 40.72
CA ASN A 225 -31.06 5.55 39.96
C ASN A 225 -30.70 6.03 38.55
N TYR A 226 -29.49 5.71 38.12
CA TYR A 226 -28.99 5.98 36.78
C TYR A 226 -28.45 4.71 36.14
N CYS A 227 -28.55 4.61 34.81
CA CYS A 227 -27.75 3.65 34.05
C CYS A 227 -26.26 4.02 34.16
N TYR A 228 -25.36 3.04 34.03
CA TYR A 228 -23.91 3.26 34.08
C TYR A 228 -23.42 4.39 33.15
N ILE A 229 -23.85 4.37 31.88
CA ILE A 229 -23.47 5.40 30.91
C ILE A 229 -24.06 6.77 31.30
N CYS A 230 -25.28 6.79 31.85
CA CYS A 230 -25.97 8.02 32.22
C CYS A 230 -25.34 8.68 33.45
N ILE A 231 -24.86 7.91 34.44
CA ILE A 231 -24.17 8.49 35.60
C ILE A 231 -22.81 9.08 35.21
N LEU A 232 -22.07 8.44 34.32
CA LEU A 232 -20.80 8.97 33.79
C LEU A 232 -21.01 10.30 33.06
N LYS A 233 -22.05 10.37 32.21
CA LYS A 233 -22.43 11.62 31.53
C LYS A 233 -22.76 12.72 32.55
N THR A 234 -23.50 12.38 33.60
CA THR A 234 -23.95 13.31 34.64
C THR A 234 -22.78 13.83 35.50
N ILE A 235 -21.82 12.96 35.85
CA ILE A 235 -20.58 13.33 36.56
C ILE A 235 -19.74 14.26 35.67
N LYS A 236 -19.59 13.93 34.38
CA LYS A 236 -18.86 14.78 33.42
C LYS A 236 -19.48 16.17 33.29
N THR A 237 -20.81 16.27 33.35
CA THR A 237 -21.53 17.56 33.31
C THR A 237 -21.59 18.28 34.66
N LYS A 238 -21.08 17.69 35.75
CA LYS A 238 -21.12 18.22 37.13
C LYS A 238 -22.48 18.79 37.54
N ARG A 239 -23.57 18.21 37.04
CA ARG A 239 -24.93 18.70 37.30
C ARG A 239 -25.93 17.56 37.31
N CYS A 240 -26.60 17.38 38.45
CA CYS A 240 -27.60 16.34 38.61
C CYS A 240 -28.90 16.76 37.93
N GLN A 241 -29.43 15.93 37.03
CA GLN A 241 -30.70 16.22 36.33
C GLN A 241 -31.91 16.25 37.28
N ARG A 242 -31.84 15.57 38.44
CA ARG A 242 -32.94 15.50 39.41
C ARG A 242 -32.89 16.64 40.44
N CYS A 243 -31.78 16.81 41.15
CA CYS A 243 -31.65 17.79 42.25
C CYS A 243 -30.76 19.01 41.92
N ASN A 244 -30.25 19.13 40.69
CA ASN A 244 -29.33 20.20 40.26
C ASN A 244 -28.03 20.35 41.09
N SER A 245 -27.71 19.41 41.99
CA SER A 245 -26.46 19.43 42.76
C SER A 245 -25.23 19.23 41.87
N THR A 246 -24.11 19.86 42.26
CA THR A 246 -22.82 19.80 41.55
C THR A 246 -21.86 18.74 42.10
N ASN A 247 -22.11 18.25 43.31
CA ASN A 247 -21.28 17.21 43.95
C ASN A 247 -21.94 15.84 43.78
N ILE A 248 -21.60 15.17 42.68
CA ILE A 248 -22.25 13.93 42.24
C ILE A 248 -21.23 12.81 42.26
N LYS A 249 -21.47 11.80 43.11
CA LYS A 249 -20.76 10.52 43.07
C LYS A 249 -21.78 9.42 42.80
N GLY A 250 -21.43 8.48 41.93
CA GLY A 250 -22.22 7.29 41.66
C GLY A 250 -21.73 6.13 42.50
N ARG A 251 -22.63 5.42 43.18
CA ARG A 251 -22.33 4.13 43.82
C ARG A 251 -23.11 3.02 43.14
N PRO A 252 -22.48 1.90 42.77
CA PRO A 252 -23.20 0.75 42.22
C PRO A 252 -24.11 0.14 43.29
N LYS A 253 -25.39 -0.12 42.98
CA LYS A 253 -26.31 -0.76 43.95
C LYS A 253 -25.90 -2.18 44.31
N TYR A 254 -25.23 -2.89 43.40
CA TYR A 254 -24.79 -4.28 43.61
C TYR A 254 -23.63 -4.41 44.60
N ALA A 255 -22.86 -3.34 44.87
CA ALA A 255 -21.74 -3.39 45.81
C ALA A 255 -22.17 -3.44 47.29
N ASN A 256 -23.42 -3.07 47.60
CA ASN A 256 -23.92 -3.10 48.99
C ASN A 256 -24.41 -4.49 49.44
N LYS A 257 -24.51 -5.47 48.53
CA LYS A 257 -24.90 -6.85 48.90
C LYS A 257 -23.77 -7.69 49.50
N ALA A 258 -22.51 -7.25 49.41
CA ALA A 258 -21.33 -8.00 49.85
C ALA A 258 -20.85 -7.63 51.28
N ARG A 259 -21.66 -6.93 52.08
CA ARG A 259 -21.27 -6.46 53.42
C ARG A 259 -22.38 -6.68 54.46
N LYS A 260 -23.00 -7.86 54.40
CA LYS A 260 -23.80 -8.47 55.45
C LYS A 260 -23.37 -9.93 55.54
N ASP A 261 -22.21 -10.15 56.13
CA ASP A 261 -21.78 -11.33 56.89
C ASP A 261 -20.87 -10.81 58.01
#